data_AF-A0A7C2WUC4-F1
#
_entry.id   AF-A0A7C2WUC4-F1
#
_cell.length_a   1.000
_cell.length_b   1.000
_cell.length_c   1.000
_cell.angle_alpha   90.00
_cell.angle_beta   90.00
_cell.angle_gamma   90.00
#
_symmetry.space_group_name_H-M   'P 1'
#
loop_
_entity.id
_entity.type
_entity.pdbx_description
1 polymer ?
#
loop_
_entity_poly.entity_id
_entity_poly.type
_entity_poly.pdbx_seq_one_letter_code
_entity_poly.pdbx_strand_id
1 'polypeptide(L)'
;MSTKKSAVKKLKTPTPETLSEEPISEPQPSPESPEPQPEVSNAPTTNPPLTLESLHQELESLKQLAEDHTNLITQLQETLAHKRKPVSSNGKVQIKDKQTGMVYPSKNNAYQTLLKSGELKDLVDKGIFGDIPEKNTFGWYALVRELPDRFEEVKPAEEAQQ
;
A
#
# COMPACT_ATOMS: atom_id res chain seq x y z
N MET A 1 1.48 64.04 9.79
CA MET A 1 2.53 63.00 9.81
C MET A 1 1.85 61.66 9.50
N SER A 2 1.83 61.06 8.31
CA SER A 2 2.77 61.05 7.16
C SER A 2 4.21 60.74 7.57
N THR A 3 4.88 59.69 7.10
CA THR A 3 4.52 58.53 6.26
C THR A 3 5.51 57.38 6.52
N LYS A 4 5.13 56.12 6.23
CA LYS A 4 5.99 55.02 5.70
C LYS A 4 5.19 53.71 5.64
N LYS A 5 5.26 52.81 4.65
CA LYS A 5 5.52 52.83 3.19
C LYS A 5 5.34 51.36 2.78
N SER A 6 4.49 51.06 1.79
CA SER A 6 4.23 49.69 1.32
C SER A 6 5.40 49.10 0.52
N ALA A 7 5.49 47.76 0.45
CA ALA A 7 6.17 47.06 -0.64
C ALA A 7 5.54 45.68 -0.92
N VAL A 8 5.03 45.50 -2.15
CA VAL A 8 4.49 44.24 -2.69
C VAL A 8 5.43 43.76 -3.81
N LYS A 9 5.76 42.46 -3.84
CA LYS A 9 6.33 41.73 -5.01
C LYS A 9 6.05 40.23 -4.80
N LYS A 10 5.08 39.61 -5.50
CA LYS A 10 5.11 39.05 -6.87
C LYS A 10 6.12 37.91 -7.13
N LEU A 11 5.60 36.67 -7.01
CA LEU A 11 5.52 35.61 -8.03
C LEU A 11 6.74 35.29 -8.93
N LYS A 12 7.22 34.03 -8.90
CA LYS A 12 7.39 33.15 -10.09
C LYS A 12 7.95 31.74 -9.76
N THR A 13 7.30 30.70 -10.29
CA THR A 13 7.90 29.41 -10.71
C THR A 13 8.72 29.64 -12.00
N PRO A 14 9.70 28.79 -12.39
CA PRO A 14 9.37 27.62 -13.23
C PRO A 14 10.33 26.39 -13.20
N THR A 15 9.86 25.32 -13.85
CA THR A 15 10.58 24.24 -14.59
C THR A 15 9.92 24.26 -16.02
N PRO A 16 10.49 23.83 -17.17
CA PRO A 16 11.47 22.74 -17.42
C PRO A 16 12.50 23.02 -18.57
N GLU A 17 12.85 21.98 -19.37
CA GLU A 17 13.65 21.90 -20.62
C GLU A 17 15.19 21.71 -20.46
N THR A 18 15.98 20.88 -21.19
CA THR A 18 15.88 19.87 -22.30
C THR A 18 16.81 20.22 -23.49
N LEU A 19 17.55 19.22 -24.06
CA LEU A 19 18.49 19.26 -25.24
C LEU A 19 19.82 20.05 -25.03
N SER A 20 20.98 19.79 -25.68
CA SER A 20 21.37 18.79 -26.72
C SER A 20 22.92 18.58 -26.83
N GLU A 21 23.32 17.37 -27.30
CA GLU A 21 24.36 17.00 -28.31
C GLU A 21 25.90 17.22 -28.19
N GLU A 22 26.64 16.34 -28.90
CA GLU A 22 28.12 16.20 -29.06
C GLU A 22 28.74 17.15 -30.12
N PRO A 23 30.09 17.10 -30.38
CA PRO A 23 30.59 16.27 -31.51
C PRO A 23 32.07 15.73 -31.50
N ILE A 24 32.25 14.45 -31.88
CA ILE A 24 33.07 13.87 -33.00
C ILE A 24 34.66 13.94 -33.05
N SER A 25 35.31 12.75 -33.15
CA SER A 25 36.62 12.33 -33.80
C SER A 25 37.98 13.01 -33.42
N GLU A 26 39.22 12.43 -33.48
CA GLU A 26 39.88 11.08 -33.61
C GLU A 26 41.46 11.28 -33.67
N PRO A 27 42.40 10.36 -34.08
CA PRO A 27 42.53 8.88 -34.12
C PRO A 27 43.93 8.31 -33.63
N GLN A 28 44.22 7.02 -33.94
CA GLN A 28 45.53 6.28 -34.03
C GLN A 28 46.38 5.90 -32.77
N PRO A 29 47.17 4.79 -32.80
CA PRO A 29 47.05 3.53 -33.59
C PRO A 29 47.28 2.20 -32.80
N SER A 30 46.95 1.06 -33.43
CA SER A 30 47.20 -0.34 -32.96
C SER A 30 48.62 -0.88 -33.23
N PRO A 31 49.00 -2.04 -32.65
CA PRO A 31 48.97 -3.33 -33.39
C PRO A 31 48.38 -4.49 -32.55
N GLU A 32 47.46 -5.34 -33.04
CA GLU A 32 47.59 -6.44 -34.02
C GLU A 32 48.20 -7.76 -33.47
N SER A 33 47.33 -8.73 -33.12
CA SER A 33 47.58 -10.19 -33.13
C SER A 33 46.29 -10.99 -32.83
N PRO A 34 46.20 -12.28 -33.25
CA PRO A 34 45.09 -12.69 -34.10
C PRO A 34 43.96 -13.51 -33.45
N GLU A 35 42.82 -13.46 -34.15
CA GLU A 35 41.59 -14.22 -33.94
C GLU A 35 41.74 -15.71 -34.36
N PRO A 36 41.33 -16.68 -33.51
CA PRO A 36 41.03 -18.05 -33.93
C PRO A 36 39.55 -18.22 -34.29
N GLN A 37 39.31 -18.81 -35.45
CA GLN A 37 37.99 -19.16 -36.01
C GLN A 37 37.24 -20.27 -35.21
N PRO A 38 35.94 -20.52 -35.49
CA PRO A 38 35.04 -21.14 -34.52
C PRO A 38 35.23 -22.65 -34.35
N GLU A 39 35.25 -23.12 -33.10
CA GLU A 39 35.09 -24.55 -32.81
C GLU A 39 33.63 -24.98 -32.96
N VAL A 40 33.38 -25.84 -33.94
CA VAL A 40 32.09 -26.46 -34.22
C VAL A 40 31.82 -27.56 -33.19
N SER A 41 31.39 -27.18 -31.99
CA SER A 41 31.00 -28.14 -30.95
C SER A 41 29.64 -28.77 -31.26
N ASN A 42 29.66 -29.97 -31.85
CA ASN A 42 28.49 -30.80 -32.06
C ASN A 42 27.92 -31.31 -30.72
N ALA A 43 27.07 -30.51 -30.09
CA ALA A 43 26.16 -30.98 -29.05
C ALA A 43 24.76 -31.16 -29.66
N PRO A 44 24.27 -32.40 -29.86
CA PRO A 44 22.84 -32.59 -30.06
C PRO A 44 22.13 -32.18 -28.76
N THR A 45 21.45 -31.04 -28.79
CA THR A 45 20.48 -30.66 -27.76
C THR A 45 19.31 -31.65 -27.83
N THR A 46 19.48 -32.80 -27.18
CA THR A 46 18.44 -33.81 -27.02
C THR A 46 17.43 -33.30 -26.00
N ASN A 47 16.65 -32.30 -26.41
CA ASN A 47 15.34 -32.08 -25.82
C ASN A 47 14.60 -33.42 -25.93
N PRO A 48 14.06 -33.98 -24.82
CA PRO A 48 13.27 -35.20 -24.90
C PRO A 48 12.10 -34.96 -25.87
N PRO A 49 11.70 -35.97 -26.66
CA PRO A 49 10.56 -35.81 -27.56
C PRO A 49 9.34 -35.37 -26.74
N LEU A 50 8.67 -34.32 -27.21
CA LEU A 50 7.51 -33.74 -26.54
C LEU A 50 6.31 -34.69 -26.68
N THR A 51 6.28 -35.75 -25.87
CA THR A 51 5.23 -36.79 -25.91
C THR A 51 3.98 -36.33 -25.19
N LEU A 52 2.83 -36.85 -25.62
CA LEU A 52 1.54 -36.52 -25.01
C LEU A 52 1.49 -36.96 -23.54
N GLU A 53 2.02 -38.14 -23.21
CA GLU A 53 2.24 -38.60 -21.82
C GLU A 53 3.09 -37.62 -21.00
N SER A 54 4.18 -37.08 -21.54
CA SER A 54 5.03 -36.12 -20.80
C SER A 54 4.26 -34.85 -20.45
N LEU A 55 3.48 -34.32 -21.40
CA LEU A 55 2.65 -33.13 -21.17
C LEU A 55 1.49 -33.43 -20.20
N HIS A 56 0.88 -34.61 -20.26
CA HIS A 56 -0.14 -35.05 -19.30
C HIS A 56 0.43 -35.15 -17.89
N GLN A 57 1.62 -35.73 -17.73
CA GLN A 57 2.30 -35.87 -16.44
C GLN A 57 2.72 -34.50 -15.87
N GLU A 58 3.16 -33.58 -16.72
CA GLU A 58 3.47 -32.19 -16.32
C GLU A 58 2.22 -31.42 -15.89
N LEU A 59 1.09 -31.57 -16.60
CA LEU A 59 -0.20 -30.96 -16.22
C LEU A 59 -0.72 -31.48 -14.87
N GLU A 60 -0.67 -32.78 -14.63
CA GLU A 60 -1.13 -33.35 -13.34
C GLU A 60 -0.19 -32.94 -12.19
N SER A 61 1.13 -32.86 -12.45
CA SER A 61 2.11 -32.32 -11.50
C SER A 61 1.84 -30.84 -11.16
N LEU A 62 1.57 -29.99 -12.15
CA LEU A 62 1.20 -28.58 -11.94
C LEU A 62 -0.10 -28.44 -11.14
N LYS A 63 -1.09 -29.29 -11.42
CA LYS A 63 -2.37 -29.32 -10.70
C LYS A 63 -2.18 -29.70 -9.24
N GLN A 64 -1.43 -30.77 -8.95
CA GLN A 64 -1.09 -31.17 -7.58
C GLN A 64 -0.37 -30.03 -6.83
N LEU A 65 0.62 -29.39 -7.47
CA LEU A 65 1.35 -28.27 -6.89
C LEU A 65 0.43 -27.06 -6.59
N ALA A 66 -0.57 -26.80 -7.43
CA ALA A 66 -1.55 -25.75 -7.21
C ALA A 66 -2.51 -26.08 -6.04
N GLU A 67 -2.91 -27.34 -5.89
CA GLU A 67 -3.69 -27.83 -4.74
C GLU A 67 -2.88 -27.72 -3.44
N ASP A 68 -1.62 -28.15 -3.44
CA ASP A 68 -0.70 -28.06 -2.29
C ASP A 68 -0.46 -26.61 -1.86
N HIS A 69 -0.23 -25.69 -2.81
CA HIS A 69 -0.12 -24.26 -2.52
C HIS A 69 -1.43 -23.66 -1.99
N THR A 70 -2.59 -24.10 -2.49
CA THR A 70 -3.90 -23.67 -1.99
C THR A 70 -4.08 -24.09 -0.52
N ASN A 71 -3.71 -25.34 -0.18
CA ASN A 71 -3.73 -25.85 1.19
C ASN A 71 -2.75 -25.08 2.11
N LEU A 72 -1.55 -24.76 1.63
CA LEU A 72 -0.59 -23.94 2.39
C LEU A 72 -1.15 -22.52 2.66
N ILE A 73 -1.79 -21.89 1.66
CA ILE A 73 -2.38 -20.56 1.80
C ILE A 73 -3.51 -20.58 2.84
N THR A 74 -4.39 -21.58 2.84
CA THR A 74 -5.48 -21.66 3.84
C THR A 74 -4.93 -21.88 5.25
N GLN A 75 -3.94 -22.77 5.43
CA GLN A 75 -3.26 -22.95 6.73
C GLN A 75 -2.57 -21.69 7.22
N LEU A 76 -1.93 -20.92 6.32
CA LEU A 76 -1.30 -19.65 6.67
C LEU A 76 -2.36 -18.59 7.04
N GLN A 77 -3.48 -18.52 6.31
CA GLN A 77 -4.58 -17.61 6.64
C GLN A 77 -5.22 -17.95 7.99
N GLU A 78 -5.45 -19.23 8.28
CA GLU A 78 -5.96 -19.71 9.56
C GLU A 78 -4.98 -19.45 10.70
N THR A 79 -3.69 -19.76 10.51
CA THR A 79 -2.63 -19.47 11.48
C THR A 79 -2.56 -17.97 11.77
N LEU A 80 -2.64 -17.14 10.73
CA LEU A 80 -2.58 -15.69 10.85
C LEU A 80 -3.86 -15.12 11.49
N ALA A 81 -5.03 -15.73 11.26
CA ALA A 81 -6.26 -15.41 11.99
C ALA A 81 -6.15 -15.74 13.49
N HIS A 82 -5.61 -16.92 13.84
CA HIS A 82 -5.37 -17.31 15.24
C HIS A 82 -4.25 -16.49 15.92
N LYS A 83 -3.24 -16.05 15.17
CA LYS A 83 -2.14 -15.21 15.69
C LYS A 83 -2.48 -13.72 15.71
N ARG A 84 -3.49 -13.27 14.97
CA ARG A 84 -4.13 -11.95 15.15
C ARG A 84 -4.85 -11.93 16.50
N LYS A 85 -4.08 -11.69 17.57
CA LYS A 85 -4.62 -11.15 18.81
C LYS A 85 -5.53 -9.96 18.45
N PRO A 86 -6.69 -9.78 19.11
CA PRO A 86 -7.41 -8.51 19.00
C PRO A 86 -6.42 -7.39 19.31
N VAL A 87 -6.48 -6.27 18.57
CA VAL A 87 -5.47 -5.21 18.63
C VAL A 87 -5.31 -4.75 20.08
N SER A 88 -4.26 -5.26 20.73
CA SER A 88 -4.04 -5.03 22.15
C SER A 88 -3.97 -3.53 22.37
N SER A 89 -4.80 -3.04 23.29
CA SER A 89 -4.92 -1.64 23.65
C SER A 89 -3.64 -1.18 24.33
N ASN A 90 -2.63 -0.86 23.52
CA ASN A 90 -1.31 -0.35 23.93
C ASN A 90 -1.43 1.08 24.50
N GLY A 91 -2.18 1.24 25.59
CA GLY A 91 -2.61 2.53 26.14
C GLY A 91 -3.47 3.37 25.19
N LYS A 92 -3.90 2.82 24.05
CA LYS A 92 -4.64 3.56 23.02
C LYS A 92 -6.12 3.61 23.36
N VAL A 93 -6.67 4.83 23.38
CA VAL A 93 -8.11 5.10 23.52
C VAL A 93 -8.89 4.33 22.47
N GLN A 94 -9.66 3.35 22.92
CA GLN A 94 -10.65 2.65 22.10
C GLN A 94 -11.97 3.41 22.10
N ILE A 95 -12.68 3.38 20.98
CA ILE A 95 -13.97 4.05 20.81
C ILE A 95 -15.06 2.99 20.65
N LYS A 96 -16.04 2.99 21.54
CA LYS A 96 -17.27 2.20 21.38
C LYS A 96 -18.33 3.06 20.72
N ASP A 97 -18.93 2.57 19.65
CA ASP A 97 -20.19 3.09 19.12
C ASP A 97 -21.36 2.46 19.88
N LYS A 98 -22.19 3.30 20.49
CA LYS A 98 -23.34 2.90 21.30
C LYS A 98 -24.55 2.50 20.44
N GLN A 99 -24.58 2.87 19.15
CA GLN A 99 -25.65 2.45 18.23
C GLN A 99 -25.41 1.06 17.66
N THR A 100 -24.18 0.78 17.19
CA THR A 100 -23.83 -0.51 16.56
C THR A 100 -23.20 -1.52 17.53
N GLY A 101 -22.74 -1.07 18.69
CA GLY A 101 -21.98 -1.88 19.64
C GLY A 101 -20.52 -2.14 19.23
N MET A 102 -20.08 -1.66 18.06
CA MET A 102 -18.71 -1.88 17.57
C MET A 102 -17.68 -1.11 18.41
N VAL A 103 -16.49 -1.72 18.59
CA VAL A 103 -15.35 -1.09 19.26
C VAL A 103 -14.20 -0.90 18.27
N TYR A 104 -13.82 0.35 18.05
CA TYR A 104 -12.74 0.75 17.15
C TYR A 104 -11.42 0.95 17.91
N PRO A 105 -10.27 0.48 17.38
CA PRO A 105 -8.96 0.62 18.01
C PRO A 105 -8.43 2.06 18.21
N SER A 106 -9.04 3.07 17.59
CA SER A 106 -8.71 4.49 17.81
C SER A 106 -9.76 5.44 17.23
N LYS A 107 -9.74 6.70 17.68
CA LYS A 107 -10.52 7.84 17.17
C LYS A 107 -10.51 7.96 15.64
N ASN A 108 -9.32 7.96 15.02
CA ASN A 108 -9.22 8.05 13.56
C ASN A 108 -9.70 6.76 12.87
N ASN A 109 -9.49 5.58 13.48
CA ASN A 109 -9.99 4.33 12.91
C ASN A 109 -11.53 4.26 12.92
N ALA A 110 -12.19 4.76 13.98
CA ALA A 110 -13.65 4.88 14.03
C ALA A 110 -14.18 5.72 12.86
N TYR A 111 -13.67 6.94 12.72
CA TYR A 111 -14.03 7.85 11.62
C TYR A 111 -13.80 7.22 10.24
N GLN A 112 -12.61 6.66 9.99
CA GLN A 112 -12.26 6.05 8.69
C GLN A 112 -13.06 4.78 8.39
N THR A 113 -13.47 4.01 9.40
CA THR A 113 -14.30 2.81 9.21
C THR A 113 -15.73 3.19 8.87
N LEU A 114 -16.32 4.16 9.60
CA LEU A 114 -17.66 4.68 9.35
C LEU A 114 -17.77 5.42 8.00
N LEU A 115 -16.67 6.06 7.57
CA LEU A 115 -16.58 6.66 6.23
C LEU A 115 -16.64 5.58 5.14
N LYS A 116 -15.92 4.47 5.33
CA LYS A 116 -15.87 3.34 4.38
C LYS A 116 -17.12 2.47 4.39
N SER A 117 -17.83 2.37 5.51
CA SER A 117 -19.15 1.70 5.57
C SER A 117 -20.26 2.55 4.94
N GLY A 118 -20.01 3.83 4.64
CA GLY A 118 -20.99 4.75 4.07
C GLY A 118 -21.95 5.35 5.11
N GLU A 119 -21.82 5.02 6.39
CA GLU A 119 -22.66 5.58 7.47
C GLU A 119 -22.48 7.08 7.67
N LEU A 120 -21.35 7.63 7.23
CA LEU A 120 -21.09 9.08 7.26
C LEU A 120 -21.55 9.81 6.00
N LYS A 121 -22.21 9.13 5.04
CA LYS A 121 -22.56 9.75 3.75
C LYS A 121 -23.37 11.04 3.92
N ASP A 122 -24.39 11.05 4.77
CA ASP A 122 -25.22 12.25 5.02
C ASP A 122 -24.40 13.45 5.58
N LEU A 123 -23.30 13.17 6.28
CA LEU A 123 -22.40 14.19 6.84
C LEU A 123 -21.35 14.66 5.83
N VAL A 124 -20.92 13.76 4.92
CA VAL A 124 -20.09 14.10 3.75
C VAL A 124 -20.90 14.95 2.76
N ASP A 125 -22.13 14.57 2.45
CA ASP A 125 -23.04 15.29 1.54
C ASP A 125 -23.41 16.69 2.10
N LYS A 126 -23.40 16.86 3.43
CA LYS A 126 -23.52 18.17 4.13
C LYS A 126 -22.23 19.00 4.14
N GLY A 127 -21.11 18.47 3.60
CA GLY A 127 -19.82 19.15 3.54
C GLY A 127 -19.04 19.22 4.86
N ILE A 128 -19.42 18.45 5.89
CA ILE A 128 -18.84 18.55 7.25
C ILE A 128 -17.36 18.12 7.30
N PHE A 129 -16.96 17.14 6.47
CA PHE A 129 -15.62 16.55 6.50
C PHE A 129 -14.63 17.11 5.46
N GLY A 130 -15.08 18.05 4.62
CA GLY A 130 -14.31 18.60 3.49
C GLY A 130 -14.29 17.72 2.23
N ASP A 131 -13.69 18.22 1.14
CA ASP A 131 -13.76 17.63 -0.20
C ASP A 131 -13.18 16.20 -0.31
N ILE A 132 -12.19 15.87 0.53
CA ILE A 132 -11.55 14.55 0.55
C ILE A 132 -11.58 14.01 2.00
N PRO A 133 -12.70 13.42 2.44
CA PRO A 133 -12.87 13.00 3.83
C PRO A 133 -11.85 11.93 4.26
N GLU A 134 -11.37 11.09 3.33
CA GLU A 134 -10.35 10.06 3.62
C GLU A 134 -9.01 10.66 4.07
N LYS A 135 -8.66 11.86 3.58
CA LYS A 135 -7.41 12.56 3.96
C LYS A 135 -7.56 13.37 5.25
N ASN A 136 -8.76 13.47 5.80
CA ASN A 136 -9.02 14.25 7.01
C ASN A 136 -8.58 13.49 8.27
N THR A 137 -7.42 13.87 8.80
CA THR A 137 -6.86 13.32 10.05
C THR A 137 -7.60 13.76 11.32
N PHE A 138 -8.44 14.78 11.23
CA PHE A 138 -9.21 15.37 12.33
C PHE A 138 -10.71 15.07 12.25
N GLY A 139 -11.16 14.23 11.30
CA GLY A 139 -12.58 13.94 11.06
C GLY A 139 -13.34 13.45 12.29
N TRP A 140 -12.65 12.78 13.22
CA TRP A 140 -13.18 12.41 14.54
C TRP A 140 -13.83 13.59 15.30
N TYR A 141 -13.22 14.77 15.31
CA TYR A 141 -13.71 15.91 16.09
C TYR A 141 -15.00 16.50 15.51
N ALA A 142 -15.12 16.54 14.18
CA ALA A 142 -16.37 16.91 13.52
C ALA A 142 -17.45 15.85 13.79
N LEU A 143 -17.09 14.58 13.75
CA LEU A 143 -18.00 13.46 14.02
C LEU A 143 -18.54 13.47 15.47
N VAL A 144 -17.72 13.78 16.48
CA VAL A 144 -18.20 13.97 17.87
C VAL A 144 -19.03 15.25 18.03
N ARG A 145 -18.77 16.30 17.23
CA ARG A 145 -19.59 17.52 17.27
C ARG A 145 -21.01 17.30 16.74
N GLU A 146 -21.15 16.54 15.66
CA GLU A 146 -22.45 16.26 15.04
C GLU A 146 -23.18 15.06 15.70
N LEU A 147 -22.45 14.12 16.32
CA LEU A 147 -22.99 12.91 16.96
C LEU A 147 -22.40 12.70 18.38
N PRO A 148 -22.64 13.62 19.34
CA PRO A 148 -21.98 13.61 20.65
C PRO A 148 -22.31 12.38 21.50
N ASP A 149 -23.57 11.93 21.50
CA ASP A 149 -24.02 10.82 22.36
C ASP A 149 -23.77 9.41 21.77
N ARG A 150 -23.35 9.34 20.51
CA ARG A 150 -23.17 8.06 19.78
C ARG A 150 -21.92 7.31 20.24
N PHE A 151 -20.87 8.00 20.67
CA PHE A 151 -19.57 7.39 20.91
C PHE A 151 -19.09 7.54 22.36
N GLU A 152 -18.41 6.52 22.86
CA GLU A 152 -17.87 6.45 24.21
C GLU A 152 -16.41 6.00 24.17
N GLU A 153 -15.54 6.68 24.94
CA GLU A 153 -14.15 6.24 25.10
C GLU A 153 -14.11 5.08 26.10
N VAL A 154 -13.79 3.88 25.60
CA VAL A 154 -13.56 2.72 26.46
C VAL A 154 -12.28 2.97 27.22
N LYS A 155 -12.41 3.30 28.51
CA LYS A 155 -11.27 3.30 29.42
C LYS A 155 -10.69 1.89 29.43
N PRO A 156 -9.38 1.70 29.16
CA PRO A 156 -8.77 0.42 29.46
C PRO A 156 -8.98 0.20 30.96
N ALA A 157 -9.57 -0.93 31.34
CA ALA A 157 -9.52 -1.36 32.72
C ALA A 157 -8.03 -1.46 33.07
N GLU A 158 -7.59 -0.74 34.10
CA GLU A 158 -6.25 -0.93 34.65
C GLU A 158 -6.09 -2.43 34.91
N GLU A 159 -5.06 -3.04 34.34
CA GLU A 159 -4.83 -4.47 34.45
C GLU A 159 -4.81 -4.81 35.94
N ALA A 160 -5.80 -5.60 36.37
CA ALA A 160 -5.96 -5.96 37.76
C ALA A 160 -4.67 -6.65 38.22
N GLN A 161 -3.92 -6.00 39.10
CA GLN A 161 -2.70 -6.53 39.67
C GLN A 161 -3.04 -7.76 40.51
N GLN A 162 -2.85 -8.97 39.96
CA GLN A 162 -2.68 -10.24 40.67
C GLN A 162 -2.27 -11.36 39.69
#